data_AF-A0A3R9VQI7-F1
#
_entry.id   AF-A0A3R9VQI7-F1
#
_cell.length_a   1.000
_cell.length_b   1.000
_cell.length_c   1.000
_cell.angle_alpha   90.00
_cell.angle_beta   90.00
_cell.angle_gamma   90.00
#
_symmetry.space_group_name_H-M   'P 1'
#
loop_
_entity.id
_entity.type
_entity.pdbx_description
1 polymer ?
#
loop_
_entity_poly.entity_id
_entity_poly.type
_entity_poly.pdbx_seq_one_letter_code
_entity_poly.pdbx_strand_id
1 'polypeptide(L)'
;MERTAVRPRGRGKRLIADERFRAELELCDRWGIPHSLFRGAGDGRWTERDREKALAYREYQRTVCPGCGTRHEDWDHGGSDDAEDAYEVTVQRCIGCQVIGEKQDELQKDGADLHGKKIALIPAAVHAALEIERDLKEEQWAARREARSTE
;
A
#
# COMPACT_ATOMS: atom_id res chain seq x y z
N MET A 1 24.60 -47.89 -11.22
CA MET A 1 23.35 -47.34 -10.67
C MET A 1 23.70 -46.62 -9.38
N GLU A 2 23.99 -45.32 -9.47
CA GLU A 2 24.39 -44.52 -8.31
C GLU A 2 23.26 -43.53 -8.03
N ARG A 3 22.51 -43.80 -6.96
CA ARG A 3 21.41 -42.93 -6.50
C ARG A 3 22.04 -41.66 -5.93
N THR A 4 22.03 -40.59 -6.70
CA THR A 4 22.39 -39.25 -6.24
C THR A 4 21.48 -38.87 -5.07
N ALA A 5 22.08 -38.71 -3.88
CA ALA A 5 21.36 -38.26 -2.70
C ALA A 5 20.82 -36.84 -2.94
N VAL A 6 19.49 -36.72 -3.02
CA VAL A 6 18.80 -35.44 -3.10
C VAL A 6 19.04 -34.70 -1.79
N ARG A 7 19.93 -33.71 -1.79
CA ARG A 7 20.10 -32.78 -0.66
C ARG A 7 18.73 -32.15 -0.34
N PRO A 8 18.30 -32.14 0.93
CA PRO A 8 17.04 -31.49 1.29
C PRO A 8 17.14 -30.01 0.90
N ARG A 9 16.32 -29.57 -0.06
CA ARG A 9 16.26 -28.16 -0.45
C ARG A 9 15.79 -27.39 0.79
N GLY A 10 16.70 -26.68 1.44
CA GLY A 10 16.42 -25.91 2.65
C GLY A 10 15.19 -25.02 2.47
N ARG A 11 14.25 -25.12 3.41
CA ARG A 11 12.85 -24.68 3.29
C ARG A 11 12.63 -23.16 3.09
N GLY A 12 13.69 -22.33 3.19
CA GLY A 12 13.64 -20.89 2.91
C GLY A 12 14.28 -20.44 1.59
N LYS A 13 15.19 -21.23 0.98
CA LYS A 13 16.02 -20.76 -0.15
C LYS A 13 15.22 -20.44 -1.41
N ARG A 14 14.14 -21.18 -1.66
CA ARG A 14 13.24 -20.91 -2.79
C ARG A 14 12.44 -19.64 -2.58
N LEU A 15 12.05 -19.33 -1.35
CA LEU A 15 11.27 -18.12 -1.09
C LEU A 15 12.10 -16.87 -1.38
N ILE A 16 13.38 -16.87 -1.00
CA ILE A 16 14.28 -15.74 -1.28
C ILE A 16 14.54 -15.58 -2.80
N ALA A 17 14.92 -16.67 -3.47
CA ALA A 17 15.38 -16.62 -4.86
C ALA A 17 14.26 -16.59 -5.93
N ASP A 18 13.02 -16.94 -5.59
CA ASP A 18 11.91 -17.09 -6.55
C ASP A 18 10.87 -15.97 -6.32
N GLU A 19 11.02 -14.87 -7.06
CA GLU A 19 10.11 -13.70 -6.98
C GLU A 19 8.66 -14.06 -7.28
N ARG A 20 8.44 -14.89 -8.30
CA ARG A 20 7.09 -15.34 -8.66
C ARG A 20 6.46 -16.08 -7.50
N PHE A 21 7.18 -17.03 -6.91
CA PHE A 21 6.67 -17.79 -5.77
C PHE A 21 6.38 -16.89 -4.56
N ARG A 22 7.17 -15.83 -4.33
CA ARG A 22 6.86 -14.82 -3.32
C ARG A 22 5.58 -14.06 -3.62
N ALA A 23 5.40 -13.60 -4.86
CA ALA A 23 4.19 -12.89 -5.27
C ALA A 23 2.93 -13.76 -5.14
N GLU A 24 3.02 -15.05 -5.50
CA GLU A 24 1.93 -16.01 -5.29
C GLU A 24 1.55 -16.12 -3.80
N LEU A 25 2.54 -16.19 -2.90
CA LEU A 25 2.31 -16.27 -1.45
C LEU A 25 1.78 -14.98 -0.84
N GLU A 26 2.19 -13.80 -1.33
CA GLU A 26 1.65 -12.51 -0.92
C GLU A 26 0.13 -12.43 -1.17
N LEU A 27 -0.30 -12.85 -2.36
CA LEU A 27 -1.72 -12.87 -2.70
C LEU A 27 -2.48 -13.90 -1.84
N CYS A 28 -1.88 -15.07 -1.60
CA CYS A 28 -2.47 -16.08 -0.73
C CYS A 28 -2.67 -15.57 0.71
N ASP A 29 -1.68 -14.87 1.27
CA ASP A 29 -1.73 -14.27 2.61
C ASP A 29 -2.82 -13.19 2.67
N ARG A 30 -2.85 -12.28 1.69
CA ARG A 30 -3.87 -11.21 1.59
C ARG A 30 -5.30 -11.74 1.48
N TRP A 31 -5.50 -12.83 0.74
CA TRP A 31 -6.82 -13.42 0.52
C TRP A 31 -7.20 -14.49 1.56
N GLY A 32 -6.27 -14.90 2.41
CA GLY A 32 -6.49 -15.95 3.41
C GLY A 32 -6.73 -17.34 2.81
N ILE A 33 -6.11 -17.65 1.67
CA ILE A 33 -6.33 -18.91 0.94
C ILE A 33 -5.09 -19.80 0.90
N PRO A 34 -5.23 -21.14 0.79
CA PRO A 34 -4.08 -22.02 0.62
C PRO A 34 -3.49 -21.89 -0.79
N HIS A 35 -2.15 -21.99 -0.89
CA HIS A 35 -1.43 -21.87 -2.16
C HIS A 35 -1.82 -22.97 -3.19
N SER A 36 -2.30 -24.13 -2.74
CA SER A 36 -2.87 -25.15 -3.62
C SER A 36 -4.15 -24.68 -4.31
N LEU A 37 -5.02 -23.96 -3.60
CA LEU A 37 -6.22 -23.33 -4.16
C LEU A 37 -5.86 -22.22 -5.13
N PHE A 38 -4.91 -21.34 -4.76
CA PHE A 38 -4.42 -20.29 -5.65
C PHE A 38 -3.95 -20.83 -7.00
N ARG A 39 -3.29 -22.00 -6.99
CA ARG A 39 -2.81 -22.69 -8.19
C ARG A 39 -3.88 -23.48 -8.96
N GLY A 40 -5.13 -23.49 -8.51
CA GLY A 40 -6.20 -24.30 -9.10
C GLY A 40 -6.06 -25.81 -8.90
N ALA A 41 -5.26 -26.25 -7.92
CA ALA A 41 -4.96 -27.66 -7.67
C ALA A 41 -5.58 -28.21 -6.37
N GLY A 42 -6.30 -27.39 -5.59
CA GLY A 42 -6.88 -27.76 -4.29
C GLY A 42 -8.36 -27.44 -4.18
N ASP A 43 -9.04 -28.09 -3.23
CA ASP A 43 -10.45 -27.92 -2.88
C ASP A 43 -10.71 -26.81 -1.84
N GLY A 44 -9.68 -26.01 -1.56
CA GLY A 44 -9.68 -24.97 -0.53
C GLY A 44 -9.30 -25.45 0.87
N ARG A 45 -9.05 -26.76 1.08
CA ARG A 45 -8.51 -27.25 2.34
C ARG A 45 -7.02 -26.96 2.47
N TRP A 46 -6.61 -26.57 3.67
CA TRP A 46 -5.21 -26.36 4.00
C TRP A 46 -4.46 -27.69 4.09
N THR A 47 -3.61 -27.94 3.10
CA THR A 47 -2.68 -29.06 3.16
C THR A 47 -1.51 -28.77 4.10
N GLU A 48 -0.78 -29.79 4.53
CA GLU A 48 0.46 -29.61 5.30
C GLU A 48 1.45 -28.70 4.58
N ARG A 49 1.63 -28.93 3.27
CA ARG A 49 2.51 -28.12 2.43
C ARG A 49 2.07 -26.67 2.31
N ASP A 50 0.76 -26.38 2.33
CA ASP A 50 0.28 -25.00 2.29
C ASP A 50 0.52 -24.29 3.63
N ARG A 51 0.34 -24.99 4.76
CA ARG A 51 0.69 -24.45 6.08
C ARG A 51 2.18 -24.17 6.19
N GLU A 52 3.03 -25.07 5.73
CA GLU A 52 4.49 -24.86 5.72
C GLU A 52 4.88 -23.61 4.93
N LYS A 53 4.28 -23.40 3.74
CA LYS A 53 4.54 -22.20 2.94
C LYS A 53 4.04 -20.93 3.63
N ALA A 54 2.85 -20.95 4.21
CA ALA A 54 2.28 -19.79 4.89
C ALA A 54 3.15 -19.38 6.09
N LEU A 55 3.61 -20.35 6.90
CA LEU A 55 4.53 -20.08 8.00
C LEU A 55 5.89 -19.57 7.49
N ALA A 56 6.43 -20.15 6.42
CA ALA A 56 7.67 -19.68 5.82
C ALA A 56 7.55 -18.26 5.27
N TYR A 57 6.42 -17.93 4.63
CA TYR A 57 6.14 -16.58 4.14
C TYR A 57 5.99 -15.59 5.29
N ARG A 58 5.32 -15.98 6.37
CA ARG A 58 5.20 -15.16 7.58
C ARG A 58 6.55 -14.85 8.21
N GLU A 59 7.46 -15.82 8.23
CA GLU A 59 8.82 -15.61 8.74
C GLU A 59 9.62 -14.70 7.81
N TYR A 60 9.51 -14.88 6.49
CA TYR A 60 10.10 -13.95 5.53
C TYR A 60 9.59 -12.51 5.70
N GLN A 61 8.29 -12.29 5.91
CA GLN A 61 7.75 -10.95 6.13
C GLN A 61 8.40 -10.25 7.34
N ARG A 62 8.82 -11.00 8.37
CA ARG A 62 9.49 -10.44 9.56
C ARG A 62 10.90 -9.95 9.27
N THR A 63 11.54 -10.46 8.21
CA THR A 63 12.88 -10.01 7.80
C THR A 63 12.83 -8.81 6.87
N VAL A 64 11.65 -8.47 6.34
CA VAL A 64 11.41 -7.32 5.46
C VAL A 64 11.05 -6.08 6.28
N CYS A 65 11.70 -4.96 6.01
CA CYS A 65 11.34 -3.68 6.61
C CYS A 65 9.97 -3.23 6.08
N PRO A 66 8.99 -2.90 6.95
CA PRO A 66 7.68 -2.43 6.51
C PRO A 66 7.70 -1.02 5.88
N GLY A 67 8.78 -0.27 6.07
CA GLY A 67 8.94 1.07 5.50
C GLY A 67 9.50 1.06 4.08
N CYS A 68 10.67 0.43 3.89
CA CYS A 68 11.37 0.45 2.59
C CYS A 68 11.21 -0.84 1.77
N GLY A 69 10.67 -1.92 2.33
CA GLY A 69 10.44 -3.18 1.61
C GLY A 69 11.69 -4.05 1.38
N THR A 70 12.87 -3.60 1.80
CA THR A 70 14.13 -4.36 1.74
C THR A 70 14.34 -5.20 3.00
N ARG A 71 15.13 -6.27 2.90
CA ARG A 71 15.59 -7.07 4.05
C ARG A 71 16.96 -6.60 4.51
N HIS A 72 17.32 -6.92 5.76
CA HIS A 72 18.64 -6.56 6.29
C HIS A 72 19.80 -7.18 5.48
N GLU A 73 19.64 -8.44 5.06
CA GLU A 73 20.62 -9.15 4.20
C GLU A 73 20.73 -8.57 2.78
N ASP A 74 19.78 -7.72 2.35
CA ASP A 74 19.89 -7.02 1.07
C ASP A 74 20.87 -5.82 1.16
N TRP A 75 21.30 -5.45 2.38
CA TRP A 75 22.28 -4.38 2.65
C TRP A 75 23.64 -4.90 3.11
N ASP A 76 23.73 -6.13 3.64
CA ASP A 76 24.98 -6.72 4.12
C ASP A 76 25.69 -7.50 3.00
N HIS A 77 26.39 -6.75 2.14
CA HIS A 77 27.26 -7.33 1.12
C HIS A 77 28.63 -7.58 1.74
N GLY A 78 28.86 -8.75 2.33
CA GLY A 78 30.16 -9.18 2.89
C GLY A 78 31.32 -9.34 1.87
N GLY A 79 31.45 -8.42 0.90
CA GLY A 79 32.53 -8.29 -0.06
C GLY A 79 33.36 -7.02 0.18
N SER A 80 34.42 -6.83 -0.60
CA SER A 80 35.28 -5.64 -0.55
C SER A 80 34.48 -4.36 -0.78
N ASP A 81 34.99 -3.22 -0.28
CA ASP A 81 34.42 -1.86 -0.35
C ASP A 81 34.02 -1.34 -1.76
N ASP A 82 34.20 -2.15 -2.81
CA ASP A 82 33.93 -1.83 -4.23
C ASP A 82 32.60 -2.42 -4.77
N ALA A 83 31.81 -3.12 -3.95
CA ALA A 83 30.48 -3.60 -4.38
C ALA A 83 29.46 -2.44 -4.34
N GLU A 84 28.87 -2.08 -5.48
CA GLU A 84 27.79 -1.08 -5.54
C GLU A 84 26.57 -1.55 -4.73
N ASP A 85 25.97 -0.66 -3.94
CA ASP A 85 24.75 -0.93 -3.18
C ASP A 85 23.60 -1.29 -4.12
N ALA A 86 22.81 -2.31 -3.75
CA ALA A 86 21.65 -2.72 -4.53
C ALA A 86 20.50 -1.69 -4.55
N TYR A 87 20.50 -0.71 -3.64
CA TYR A 87 19.45 0.29 -3.47
C TYR A 87 20.03 1.68 -3.19
N GLU A 88 19.49 2.71 -3.85
CA GLU A 88 19.84 4.12 -3.67
C GLU A 88 18.63 4.92 -3.15
N VAL A 89 18.87 5.92 -2.31
CA VAL A 89 17.80 6.83 -1.84
C VAL A 89 17.47 7.85 -2.93
N THR A 90 16.22 7.86 -3.40
CA THR A 90 15.75 8.87 -4.37
C THR A 90 14.77 9.85 -3.72
N VAL A 91 14.86 11.12 -4.13
CA VAL A 91 13.88 12.16 -3.77
C VAL A 91 13.00 12.42 -4.99
N GLN A 92 11.70 12.13 -4.87
CA GLN A 92 10.72 12.45 -5.90
C GLN A 92 9.73 13.51 -5.41
N ARG A 93 9.48 14.50 -6.28
CA ARG A 93 8.45 15.52 -6.04
C ARG A 93 7.09 14.99 -6.48
N CYS A 94 6.18 14.81 -5.52
CA CYS A 94 4.77 14.57 -5.81
C CYS A 94 4.05 15.91 -6.04
N ILE A 95 3.58 16.16 -7.26
CA ILE A 95 2.85 17.40 -7.61
C ILE A 95 1.60 17.58 -6.74
N GLY A 96 0.87 16.50 -6.45
CA GLY A 96 -0.32 16.59 -5.61
C GLY A 96 -0.02 17.04 -4.17
N CYS A 97 1.02 16.46 -3.55
CA CYS A 97 1.45 16.87 -2.20
C CYS A 97 1.98 18.31 -2.19
N GLN A 98 2.68 18.72 -3.23
CA GLN A 98 3.13 20.10 -3.37
C GLN A 98 1.95 21.06 -3.44
N VAL A 99 0.94 20.81 -4.30
CA VAL A 99 -0.24 21.70 -4.42
C VAL A 99 -1.01 21.79 -3.10
N ILE A 100 -1.13 20.69 -2.36
CA ILE A 100 -1.72 20.70 -1.00
C ILE A 100 -0.90 21.60 -0.08
N GLY A 101 0.42 21.43 -0.05
CA GLY A 101 1.32 22.23 0.78
C GLY A 101 1.26 23.72 0.43
N GLU A 102 1.29 24.06 -0.86
CA GLU A 102 1.15 25.44 -1.34
C GLU A 102 -0.18 26.07 -0.88
N LYS A 103 -1.29 25.32 -0.93
CA LYS A 103 -2.57 25.83 -0.46
C LYS A 103 -2.63 26.00 1.06
N GLN A 104 -1.98 25.11 1.81
CA GLN A 104 -1.83 25.25 3.26
C GLN A 104 -1.05 26.51 3.61
N ASP A 105 0.09 26.73 2.94
CA ASP A 105 0.94 27.90 3.12
C ASP A 105 0.21 29.20 2.76
N GLU A 106 -0.56 29.21 1.66
CA GLU A 106 -1.40 30.34 1.24
C GLU A 106 -2.41 30.70 2.34
N LEU A 107 -3.22 29.72 2.79
CA LEU A 107 -4.24 29.95 3.81
C LEU A 107 -3.62 30.39 5.15
N GLN A 108 -2.47 29.85 5.51
CA GLN A 108 -1.76 30.25 6.73
C GLN A 108 -1.26 31.70 6.64
N LYS A 109 -0.74 32.13 5.48
CA LYS A 109 -0.31 33.52 5.25
C LYS A 109 -1.48 34.50 5.30
N ASP A 110 -2.65 34.08 4.82
CA ASP A 110 -3.88 34.87 4.86
C ASP A 110 -4.50 34.95 6.28
N GLY A 111 -3.86 34.33 7.28
CA GLY A 111 -4.34 34.31 8.67
C GLY A 111 -5.58 33.46 8.86
N ALA A 112 -5.88 32.54 7.94
CA ALA A 112 -7.02 31.66 8.07
C ALA A 112 -6.82 30.72 9.27
N ASP A 113 -7.84 30.58 10.11
CA ASP A 113 -7.85 29.52 11.12
C ASP A 113 -7.96 28.16 10.43
N LEU A 114 -6.89 27.36 10.53
CA LEU A 114 -6.80 26.01 9.98
C LEU A 114 -7.16 24.92 11.00
N HIS A 115 -7.47 25.28 12.25
CA HIS A 115 -7.79 24.30 13.27
C HIS A 115 -9.03 23.50 12.88
N GLY A 116 -8.89 22.17 12.83
CA GLY A 116 -9.98 21.26 12.44
C GLY A 116 -10.32 21.26 10.94
N LYS A 117 -9.56 21.95 10.08
CA LYS A 117 -9.78 21.94 8.62
C LYS A 117 -8.82 21.00 7.91
N LYS A 118 -9.31 20.30 6.89
CA LYS A 118 -8.50 19.42 6.03
C LYS A 118 -8.39 20.01 4.63
N ILE A 119 -7.15 20.21 4.18
CA ILE A 119 -6.83 20.56 2.79
C ILE A 119 -6.56 19.25 2.06
N ALA A 120 -7.29 18.98 0.98
CA ALA A 120 -7.18 17.74 0.22
C ALA A 120 -7.49 17.97 -1.26
N LEU A 121 -6.98 17.07 -2.10
CA LEU A 121 -7.36 16.97 -3.50
C LEU A 121 -8.61 16.10 -3.60
N ILE A 122 -9.59 16.57 -4.36
CA ILE A 122 -10.75 15.79 -4.79
C ILE A 122 -10.84 15.82 -6.32
N PRO A 123 -11.43 14.80 -6.97
CA PRO A 123 -11.65 14.85 -8.42
C PRO A 123 -12.48 16.08 -8.82
N ALA A 124 -12.15 16.71 -9.95
CA ALA A 124 -12.81 17.93 -10.41
C ALA A 124 -14.35 17.76 -10.57
N ALA A 125 -14.79 16.59 -11.05
CA ALA A 125 -16.22 16.28 -11.14
C ALA A 125 -16.90 16.24 -9.76
N VAL A 126 -16.20 15.76 -8.72
CA VAL A 126 -16.69 15.76 -7.35
C VAL A 126 -16.77 17.20 -6.81
N HIS A 127 -15.75 18.02 -7.08
CA HIS A 127 -15.77 19.44 -6.70
C HIS A 127 -16.98 20.17 -7.30
N ALA A 128 -17.19 20.05 -8.61
CA ALA A 128 -18.32 20.68 -9.29
C ALA A 128 -19.67 20.21 -8.74
N ALA A 129 -19.81 18.92 -8.44
CA ALA A 129 -21.03 18.39 -7.83
C ALA A 129 -21.29 18.99 -6.43
N LEU A 130 -20.25 19.13 -5.61
CA LEU A 130 -20.36 19.73 -4.27
C LEU A 130 -20.73 21.23 -4.34
N GLU A 131 -20.24 21.95 -5.34
CA GLU A 131 -20.62 23.34 -5.57
C GLU A 131 -22.10 23.46 -5.94
N ILE A 132 -22.57 22.65 -6.89
CA ILE A 132 -24.00 22.61 -7.25
C ILE A 132 -24.86 22.27 -6.03
N GLU A 133 -24.46 21.30 -5.22
CA GLU A 133 -25.20 20.93 -4.00
C GLU A 133 -25.27 22.08 -2.99
N ARG A 134 -24.17 22.83 -2.80
CA ARG A 134 -24.14 24.01 -1.93
C ARG A 134 -25.10 25.08 -2.42
N ASP A 135 -25.03 25.41 -3.71
CA ASP A 135 -25.82 26.49 -4.30
C ASP A 135 -27.33 26.16 -4.20
N LEU A 136 -27.71 24.91 -4.51
CA LEU A 136 -29.09 24.44 -4.33
C LEU A 136 -29.57 24.52 -2.88
N LYS A 137 -28.71 24.22 -1.89
CA LYS A 137 -29.06 24.35 -0.47
C LYS A 137 -29.26 25.81 -0.08
N GLU A 138 -28.43 26.72 -0.58
CA GLU A 138 -28.57 28.15 -0.31
C GLU A 138 -29.88 28.72 -0.86
N GLU A 139 -30.26 28.35 -2.08
CA GLU A 139 -31.54 28.71 -2.70
C GLU A 139 -32.73 28.19 -1.87
N GLN A 140 -32.68 26.92 -1.48
CA GLN A 140 -33.71 26.32 -0.62
C GLN A 140 -33.83 27.03 0.74
N TRP A 141 -32.69 27.41 1.34
CA TRP A 141 -32.67 28.15 2.60
C TRP A 141 -33.23 29.57 2.43
N ALA A 142 -32.94 30.24 1.33
CA ALA A 142 -33.49 31.56 1.02
C ALA A 142 -35.02 31.50 0.87
N ALA A 143 -35.53 30.58 0.05
CA ALA A 143 -36.97 30.39 -0.15
C ALA A 143 -37.71 30.09 1.17
N ARG A 144 -37.11 29.25 2.05
CA ARG A 144 -37.65 28.97 3.38
C ARG A 144 -37.68 30.19 4.31
N ARG A 145 -36.69 31.09 4.22
CA ARG A 145 -36.68 32.33 5.03
C ARG A 145 -37.75 33.31 4.57
N GLU A 146 -37.95 33.43 3.26
CA GLU A 146 -38.97 34.31 2.67
C GLU A 146 -40.39 33.86 3.04
N ALA A 147 -40.68 32.56 2.90
CA ALA A 147 -41.96 31.98 3.31
C ALA A 147 -42.28 32.26 4.79
N ARG A 148 -41.29 32.13 5.69
CA ARG A 148 -41.47 32.42 7.12
C ARG A 148 -41.66 33.92 7.43
N SER A 149 -41.28 34.82 6.53
CA SER A 149 -41.44 36.27 6.73
C SER A 149 -42.80 36.80 6.24
N THR A 150 -43.58 35.98 5.55
CA THR A 150 -44.89 36.32 5.00
C THR A 150 -46.06 35.73 5.81
N GLU A 151 -45.76 34.98 6.88
CA GLU A 151 -46.69 34.51 7.92
C GLU A 151 -46.73 35.45 9.13
#